data_AF-A0A973REW6-F1
#
_entry.id   AF-A0A973REW6-F1
#
_cell.length_a   1.000
_cell.length_b   1.000
_cell.length_c   1.000
_cell.angle_alpha   90.00
_cell.angle_beta   90.00
_cell.angle_gamma   90.00
#
_symmetry.space_group_name_H-M   'P 1'
#
loop_
_entity.id
_entity.type
_entity.pdbx_description
1 polymer ?
#
loop_
_entity_poly.entity_id
_entity_poly.type
_entity_poly.pdbx_seq_one_letter_code
_entity_poly.pdbx_strand_id
1 'polypeptide(L)'
;MSIEWVNQAIDDLRAWGRAREVEVDADEVRLLCDYASDYLDVNHLRDFTPETFDELLLSIYPRKVIAPPESAPETVAAARTLVDYLSDAGHASPATAAGMRARLDDIGPRMPGALADTANFGMAKSLFSSIGPESLEQAVQLPAGDLPDLEEAPCECPGCAPLPAVRLASEEELTEALRSVPMLARDPLPGAGEPLEGWAATVARLLEDDTGGSVTGHAELDEGLYDLFDMLYRLQSPVPVSVVRDYLEEISGEGAVDVAGALDRLAAWGLIRVGGEATELTPLAVWGLREHYLSLGLDAPEAPDLGDADARGLIEGLLEGLPAELAEHDITRWLSGRTPGEAAAELLSAASGAPAVARGIAITIVDRLGPEAEEQVRDHLDDQELRPHAIHWLAARGLGAPPLTQDELLWVSVDMLALAMPAAEEDPEIFAENMAASGPPAHLIEEMWRVDHPDVVEVLELLGRSIPDDTVAKAARKAAFKARSRAIR
;
A
#
# COMPACT_ATOMS: atom_id res chain seq x y z
N MET A 1 -7.70 2.79 4.45
CA MET A 1 -7.81 3.70 5.61
C MET A 1 -8.94 4.66 5.29
N SER A 2 -9.94 4.79 6.16
CA SER A 2 -11.16 5.55 5.83
C SER A 2 -10.92 7.05 6.03
N ILE A 3 -10.84 7.83 4.94
CA ILE A 3 -10.71 9.28 5.05
C ILE A 3 -12.03 9.85 5.59
N GLU A 4 -11.96 10.65 6.64
CA GLU A 4 -13.12 11.16 7.41
C GLU A 4 -14.15 11.88 6.52
N TRP A 5 -13.69 12.64 5.51
CA TRP A 5 -14.58 13.31 4.55
C TRP A 5 -15.35 12.31 3.69
N VAL A 6 -14.75 11.16 3.35
CA VAL A 6 -15.41 10.11 2.57
C VAL A 6 -16.54 9.49 3.39
N ASN A 7 -16.33 9.20 4.67
CA ASN A 7 -17.39 8.72 5.55
C ASN A 7 -18.59 9.68 5.58
N GLN A 8 -18.31 10.97 5.81
CA GLN A 8 -19.34 11.99 5.85
C GLN A 8 -20.06 12.14 4.50
N ALA A 9 -19.31 12.14 3.40
CA ALA A 9 -19.86 12.20 2.06
C ALA A 9 -20.78 11.01 1.76
N ILE A 10 -20.42 9.80 2.19
CA ILE A 10 -21.22 8.59 1.97
C ILE A 10 -22.48 8.58 2.83
N ASP A 11 -22.41 9.04 4.08
CA ASP A 11 -23.59 9.18 4.93
C ASP A 11 -24.58 10.23 4.38
N ASP A 12 -24.05 11.36 3.89
CA ASP A 12 -24.84 12.41 3.25
C ASP A 12 -25.43 11.94 1.91
N LEU A 13 -24.67 11.19 1.11
CA LEU A 13 -25.13 10.57 -0.12
C LEU A 13 -26.26 9.57 0.15
N ARG A 14 -26.12 8.72 1.17
CA ARG A 14 -27.17 7.78 1.60
C ARG A 14 -28.42 8.53 2.07
N ALA A 15 -28.26 9.64 2.80
CA ALA A 15 -29.37 10.49 3.21
C ALA A 15 -30.07 11.17 2.02
N TRP A 16 -29.29 11.67 1.06
CA TRP A 16 -29.77 12.25 -0.18
C TRP A 16 -30.54 11.24 -1.04
N GLY A 17 -30.02 10.02 -1.17
CA GLY A 17 -30.65 8.93 -1.92
C GLY A 17 -32.00 8.52 -1.30
N ARG A 18 -32.06 8.36 0.03
CA ARG A 18 -33.31 8.09 0.76
C ARG A 18 -34.35 9.19 0.54
N ALA A 19 -33.94 10.46 0.54
CA ALA A 19 -34.85 11.59 0.37
C ALA A 19 -35.45 11.69 -1.06
N ARG A 20 -34.82 11.04 -2.05
CA ARG A 20 -35.19 11.12 -3.47
C ARG A 20 -35.65 9.79 -4.06
N GLU A 21 -35.72 8.74 -3.24
CA GLU A 21 -36.04 7.38 -3.69
C GLU A 21 -35.09 6.88 -4.79
N VAL A 22 -33.81 7.28 -4.71
CA VAL A 22 -32.75 6.82 -5.60
C VAL A 22 -32.00 5.69 -4.90
N GLU A 23 -31.84 4.56 -5.58
CA GLU A 23 -30.98 3.47 -5.13
C GLU A 23 -29.52 3.89 -5.29
N VAL A 24 -28.78 3.88 -4.19
CA VAL A 24 -27.38 4.32 -4.13
C VAL A 24 -26.52 3.12 -3.82
N ASP A 25 -25.59 2.81 -4.72
CA ASP A 25 -24.48 1.91 -4.42
C ASP A 25 -23.42 2.66 -3.62
N ALA A 26 -23.63 2.70 -2.30
CA ALA A 26 -22.79 3.49 -1.40
C ALA A 26 -21.38 2.91 -1.27
N ASP A 27 -21.22 1.61 -1.45
CA ASP A 27 -19.94 0.93 -1.29
C ASP A 27 -19.08 1.17 -2.53
N GLU A 28 -19.67 1.13 -3.73
CA GLU A 28 -18.98 1.48 -4.97
C GLU A 28 -18.61 2.99 -5.03
N VAL A 29 -19.52 3.88 -4.61
CA VAL A 29 -19.19 5.32 -4.55
C VAL A 29 -18.11 5.63 -3.52
N ARG A 30 -18.10 4.91 -2.38
CA ARG A 30 -17.03 5.02 -1.38
C ARG A 30 -15.68 4.64 -2.00
N LEU A 31 -15.64 3.52 -2.71
CA LEU A 31 -14.44 3.05 -3.39
C LEU A 31 -13.88 4.09 -4.35
N LEU A 32 -14.75 4.73 -5.16
CA LEU A 32 -14.35 5.81 -6.06
C LEU A 32 -13.79 7.02 -5.32
N CYS A 33 -14.39 7.41 -4.19
CA CYS A 33 -13.92 8.52 -3.37
C CYS A 33 -12.58 8.22 -2.69
N ASP A 34 -12.39 7.01 -2.16
CA ASP A 34 -11.14 6.58 -1.54
C ASP A 34 -9.99 6.64 -2.56
N TYR A 35 -10.16 6.06 -3.76
CA TYR A 35 -9.13 6.14 -4.81
C TYR A 35 -8.89 7.54 -5.37
N ALA A 36 -9.93 8.36 -5.48
CA ALA A 36 -9.76 9.75 -5.90
C ALA A 36 -8.93 10.54 -4.87
N SER A 37 -9.13 10.26 -3.58
CA SER A 37 -8.36 10.89 -2.51
C SER A 37 -6.91 10.42 -2.49
N ASP A 38 -6.70 9.11 -2.58
CA ASP A 38 -5.37 8.51 -2.42
C ASP A 38 -4.44 8.83 -3.62
N TYR A 39 -4.99 9.06 -4.81
CA TYR A 39 -4.21 9.13 -6.06
C TYR A 39 -4.40 10.39 -6.90
N LEU A 40 -5.47 11.17 -6.69
CA LEU A 40 -5.83 12.31 -7.55
C LEU A 40 -5.96 13.65 -6.80
N ASP A 41 -5.42 13.72 -5.58
CA ASP A 41 -5.48 14.91 -4.71
C ASP A 41 -6.91 15.42 -4.47
N VAL A 42 -7.92 14.54 -4.50
CA VAL A 42 -9.32 14.90 -4.20
C VAL A 42 -9.54 14.83 -2.69
N ASN A 43 -9.49 15.99 -2.04
CA ASN A 43 -9.57 16.08 -0.58
C ASN A 43 -10.99 16.37 -0.07
N HIS A 44 -11.91 16.75 -0.96
CA HIS A 44 -13.31 16.97 -0.65
C HIS A 44 -14.19 16.91 -1.90
N LEU A 45 -15.52 16.79 -1.71
CA LEU A 45 -16.49 16.65 -2.80
C LEU A 45 -16.44 17.74 -3.88
N ARG A 46 -15.90 18.93 -3.58
CA ARG A 46 -15.79 20.04 -4.54
C ARG A 46 -14.61 19.90 -5.50
N ASP A 47 -13.64 19.04 -5.18
CA ASP A 47 -12.43 18.85 -5.98
C ASP A 47 -12.66 17.95 -7.20
N PHE A 48 -13.77 17.20 -7.23
CA PHE A 48 -14.11 16.42 -8.40
C PHE A 48 -14.21 17.33 -9.63
N THR A 49 -13.54 16.94 -10.71
CA THR A 49 -13.63 17.57 -12.02
C THR A 49 -13.98 16.51 -13.09
N PRO A 50 -14.31 16.90 -14.33
CA PRO A 50 -14.45 15.95 -15.42
C PRO A 50 -13.19 15.08 -15.65
N GLU A 51 -12.00 15.67 -15.49
CA GLU A 51 -10.71 15.00 -15.67
C GLU A 51 -10.45 13.96 -14.58
N THR A 52 -10.95 14.17 -13.36
CA THR A 52 -10.86 13.18 -12.26
C THR A 52 -11.41 11.83 -12.71
N PHE A 53 -12.57 11.81 -13.38
CA PHE A 53 -13.22 10.55 -13.78
C PHE A 53 -12.47 9.80 -14.89
N ASP A 54 -11.68 10.49 -15.71
CA ASP A 54 -10.85 9.82 -16.71
C ASP A 54 -9.76 8.98 -16.07
N GLU A 55 -8.93 9.64 -15.26
CA GLU A 55 -7.80 8.97 -14.63
C GLU A 55 -8.30 7.93 -13.62
N LEU A 56 -9.36 8.26 -12.88
CA LEU A 56 -9.96 7.35 -11.92
C LEU A 56 -10.51 6.08 -12.59
N LEU A 57 -11.36 6.20 -13.61
CA LEU A 57 -12.10 5.04 -14.16
C LEU A 57 -11.38 4.30 -15.29
N LEU A 58 -10.42 4.94 -15.97
CA LEU A 58 -9.69 4.32 -17.08
C LEU A 58 -8.25 3.93 -16.74
N SER A 59 -7.68 4.41 -15.63
CA SER A 59 -6.30 4.15 -15.23
C SER A 59 -6.22 3.54 -13.82
N ILE A 60 -6.66 4.25 -12.78
CA ILE A 60 -6.50 3.82 -11.38
C ILE A 60 -7.41 2.65 -11.03
N TYR A 61 -8.71 2.76 -11.30
CA TYR A 61 -9.70 1.74 -10.95
C TYR A 61 -9.40 0.39 -11.60
N PRO A 62 -9.11 0.29 -12.91
CA PRO A 62 -8.74 -1.00 -13.52
C PRO A 62 -7.48 -1.66 -12.93
N ARG A 63 -6.54 -0.84 -12.42
CA ARG A 63 -5.29 -1.30 -11.79
C ARG A 63 -5.47 -1.75 -10.35
N LYS A 64 -6.35 -1.08 -9.61
CA LYS A 64 -6.49 -1.27 -8.16
C LYS A 64 -7.72 -2.10 -7.76
N VAL A 65 -8.73 -2.20 -8.64
CA VAL A 65 -9.99 -2.89 -8.34
C VAL A 65 -10.15 -4.15 -9.20
N ILE A 66 -10.47 -5.25 -8.54
CA ILE A 66 -10.81 -6.51 -9.19
C ILE A 66 -12.29 -6.49 -9.55
N ALA A 67 -12.59 -5.92 -10.71
CA ALA A 67 -13.92 -5.90 -11.31
C ALA A 67 -13.88 -6.57 -12.69
N PRO A 68 -14.87 -7.42 -13.04
CA PRO A 68 -14.95 -8.00 -14.37
C PRO A 68 -15.49 -6.96 -15.38
N PRO A 69 -15.13 -7.02 -16.67
CA PRO A 69 -15.53 -6.00 -17.66
C PRO A 69 -17.05 -5.78 -17.76
N GLU A 70 -17.86 -6.80 -17.45
CA GLU A 70 -19.31 -6.73 -17.42
C GLU A 70 -19.89 -5.86 -16.28
N SER A 71 -19.13 -5.59 -15.21
CA SER A 71 -19.58 -4.71 -14.11
C SER A 71 -19.32 -3.23 -14.41
N ALA A 72 -18.59 -2.90 -15.48
CA ALA A 72 -18.32 -1.51 -15.87
C ALA A 72 -19.57 -0.61 -15.93
N PRO A 73 -20.74 -1.06 -16.44
CA PRO A 73 -21.95 -0.25 -16.44
C PRO A 73 -22.44 0.11 -15.02
N GLU A 74 -22.24 -0.78 -14.05
CA GLU A 74 -22.64 -0.59 -12.65
C GLU A 74 -21.73 0.45 -11.99
N THR A 75 -20.41 0.34 -12.16
CA THR A 75 -19.45 1.34 -11.67
C THR A 75 -19.68 2.72 -12.31
N VAL A 76 -19.95 2.78 -13.61
CA VAL A 76 -20.27 4.05 -14.29
C VAL A 76 -21.61 4.60 -13.80
N ALA A 77 -22.58 3.76 -13.46
CA ALA A 77 -23.83 4.19 -12.86
C ALA A 77 -23.61 4.75 -11.44
N ALA A 78 -22.78 4.12 -10.62
CA ALA A 78 -22.39 4.63 -9.31
C ALA A 78 -21.71 6.01 -9.43
N ALA A 79 -20.78 6.17 -10.37
CA ALA A 79 -20.14 7.46 -10.66
C ALA A 79 -21.15 8.54 -11.11
N ARG A 80 -22.19 8.17 -11.88
CA ARG A 80 -23.28 9.10 -12.24
C ARG A 80 -24.10 9.52 -11.03
N THR A 81 -24.43 8.57 -10.16
CA THR A 81 -25.15 8.85 -8.90
C THR A 81 -24.35 9.82 -8.03
N LEU A 82 -23.02 9.66 -7.96
CA LEU A 82 -22.14 10.63 -7.30
C LEU A 82 -22.25 12.01 -7.94
N VAL A 83 -22.15 12.13 -9.28
CA VAL A 83 -22.26 13.43 -9.98
C VAL A 83 -23.62 14.10 -9.77
N ASP A 84 -24.70 13.33 -9.74
CA ASP A 84 -26.04 13.83 -9.46
C ASP A 84 -26.15 14.37 -8.04
N TYR A 85 -25.59 13.66 -7.06
CA TYR A 85 -25.47 14.14 -5.69
C TYR A 85 -24.62 15.42 -5.60
N LEU A 86 -23.44 15.46 -6.22
CA LEU A 86 -22.55 16.64 -6.24
C LEU A 86 -23.27 17.88 -6.79
N SER A 87 -24.06 17.70 -7.84
CA SER A 87 -24.86 18.77 -8.45
C SER A 87 -25.98 19.25 -7.53
N ASP A 88 -26.74 18.33 -6.95
CA ASP A 88 -27.93 18.65 -6.15
C ASP A 88 -27.58 19.22 -4.77
N ALA A 89 -26.52 18.73 -4.14
CA ALA A 89 -26.02 19.21 -2.86
C ALA A 89 -25.16 20.49 -3.00
N GLY A 90 -24.92 20.96 -4.22
CA GLY A 90 -24.22 22.22 -4.48
C GLY A 90 -22.70 22.14 -4.31
N HIS A 91 -22.12 20.93 -4.40
CA HIS A 91 -20.67 20.71 -4.44
C HIS A 91 -20.08 20.96 -5.84
N ALA A 92 -20.90 20.81 -6.89
CA ALA A 92 -20.51 21.13 -8.28
C ALA A 92 -21.46 22.15 -8.92
N SER A 93 -20.92 23.06 -9.74
CA SER A 93 -21.76 23.95 -10.54
C SER A 93 -22.49 23.17 -11.64
N PRO A 94 -23.67 23.62 -12.12
CA PRO A 94 -24.41 22.92 -13.18
C PRO A 94 -23.58 22.68 -14.45
N ALA A 95 -22.67 23.60 -14.79
CA ALA A 95 -21.76 23.46 -15.92
C ALA A 95 -20.71 22.36 -15.68
N THR A 96 -20.14 22.29 -14.47
CA THR A 96 -19.15 21.27 -14.10
C THR A 96 -19.78 19.88 -14.06
N ALA A 97 -20.95 19.75 -13.42
CA ALA A 97 -21.69 18.51 -13.37
C ALA A 97 -22.13 18.03 -14.77
N ALA A 98 -22.48 18.95 -15.68
CA ALA A 98 -22.73 18.60 -17.08
C ALA A 98 -21.46 18.08 -17.79
N GLY A 99 -20.29 18.68 -17.51
CA GLY A 99 -19.00 18.20 -17.99
C GLY A 99 -18.66 16.78 -17.50
N MET A 100 -18.85 16.51 -16.21
CA MET A 100 -18.65 15.18 -15.62
C MET A 100 -19.57 14.13 -16.24
N ARG A 101 -20.87 14.43 -16.39
CA ARG A 101 -21.83 13.51 -17.05
C ARG A 101 -21.42 13.22 -18.49
N ALA A 102 -21.06 14.24 -19.25
CA ALA A 102 -20.57 14.07 -20.63
C ALA A 102 -19.29 13.22 -20.67
N ARG A 103 -18.43 13.33 -19.63
CA ARG A 103 -17.24 12.51 -19.55
C ARG A 103 -17.54 11.04 -19.21
N LEU A 104 -18.46 10.81 -18.28
CA LEU A 104 -18.97 9.47 -17.97
C LEU A 104 -19.69 8.82 -19.17
N ASP A 105 -20.32 9.61 -20.05
CA ASP A 105 -20.88 9.13 -21.32
C ASP A 105 -19.78 8.61 -22.28
N ASP A 106 -18.61 9.27 -22.31
CA ASP A 106 -17.46 8.84 -23.12
C ASP A 106 -16.71 7.65 -22.49
N ILE A 107 -16.58 7.65 -21.16
CA ILE A 107 -15.90 6.59 -20.40
C ILE A 107 -16.69 5.28 -20.47
N GLY A 108 -18.03 5.33 -20.37
CA GLY A 108 -18.90 4.14 -20.36
C GLY A 108 -18.55 3.06 -21.39
N PRO A 109 -18.44 3.36 -22.69
CA PRO A 109 -18.05 2.37 -23.71
C PRO A 109 -16.57 1.96 -23.68
N ARG A 110 -15.70 2.74 -23.03
CA ARG A 110 -14.24 2.51 -22.97
C ARG A 110 -13.84 1.70 -21.73
N MET A 111 -14.58 1.84 -20.64
CA MET A 111 -14.26 1.22 -19.35
C MET A 111 -14.24 -0.32 -19.40
N PRO A 112 -15.16 -1.03 -20.09
CA PRO A 112 -15.02 -2.48 -20.27
C PRO A 112 -13.70 -2.85 -20.95
N GLY A 113 -13.25 -2.04 -21.92
CA GLY A 113 -11.97 -2.22 -22.58
C GLY A 113 -10.80 -2.01 -21.62
N ALA A 114 -10.84 -0.96 -20.79
CA ALA A 114 -9.83 -0.68 -19.78
C ALA A 114 -9.79 -1.77 -18.67
N LEU A 115 -10.96 -2.27 -18.26
CA LEU A 115 -11.11 -3.37 -17.30
C LEU A 115 -10.77 -4.74 -17.89
N ALA A 116 -10.74 -4.88 -19.22
CA ALA A 116 -10.30 -6.09 -19.92
C ALA A 116 -8.83 -5.99 -20.38
N ASP A 117 -8.23 -4.82 -20.28
CA ASP A 117 -6.86 -4.56 -20.73
C ASP A 117 -5.86 -5.17 -19.76
N THR A 118 -5.24 -6.26 -20.20
CA THR A 118 -4.23 -6.99 -19.45
C THR A 118 -2.99 -6.16 -19.14
N ALA A 119 -2.74 -5.06 -19.86
CA ALA A 119 -1.66 -4.13 -19.57
C ALA A 119 -1.91 -3.26 -18.33
N ASN A 120 -3.15 -3.20 -17.82
CA ASN A 120 -3.52 -2.46 -16.61
C ASN A 120 -3.72 -3.38 -15.40
N PHE A 121 -3.52 -4.69 -15.54
CA PHE A 121 -3.58 -5.63 -14.42
C PHE A 121 -2.20 -5.78 -13.79
N GLY A 122 -2.11 -5.73 -12.46
CA GLY A 122 -0.97 -6.37 -11.79
C GLY A 122 -0.90 -7.86 -12.20
N MET A 123 0.32 -8.41 -12.31
CA MET A 123 0.57 -9.73 -12.92
C MET A 123 -0.33 -10.87 -12.43
N ALA A 124 -0.78 -10.84 -11.17
CA ALA A 124 -1.73 -11.82 -10.62
C ALA A 124 -3.03 -11.88 -11.45
N LYS A 125 -3.65 -10.73 -11.76
CA LYS A 125 -4.95 -10.67 -12.45
C LYS A 125 -4.83 -10.93 -13.97
N SER A 126 -3.69 -10.62 -14.59
CA SER A 126 -3.45 -10.90 -16.01
C SER A 126 -3.25 -12.39 -16.32
N LEU A 127 -2.76 -13.19 -15.37
CA LEU A 127 -2.58 -14.62 -15.56
C LEU A 127 -3.89 -15.40 -15.35
N PHE A 128 -4.73 -15.00 -14.38
CA PHE A 128 -5.96 -15.74 -14.03
C PHE A 128 -7.17 -15.42 -14.93
N SER A 129 -7.20 -14.24 -15.58
CA SER A 129 -8.26 -13.90 -16.55
C SER A 129 -8.20 -14.70 -17.86
N SER A 130 -7.10 -15.42 -18.11
CA SER A 130 -6.90 -16.23 -19.33
C SER A 130 -7.64 -17.59 -19.32
N ILE A 131 -8.33 -17.92 -18.23
CA ILE A 131 -8.98 -19.22 -18.01
C ILE A 131 -10.51 -19.03 -18.02
N GLY A 132 -11.17 -19.54 -19.06
CA GLY A 132 -12.59 -19.30 -19.33
C GLY A 132 -13.59 -19.98 -18.35
N PRO A 133 -14.88 -19.56 -18.37
CA PRO A 133 -15.82 -19.70 -17.23
C PRO A 133 -16.52 -21.06 -17.06
N GLU A 134 -16.15 -22.13 -17.77
CA GLU A 134 -17.05 -23.29 -17.94
C GLU A 134 -16.98 -24.39 -16.86
N SER A 135 -16.68 -24.11 -15.58
CA SER A 135 -16.70 -25.16 -14.56
C SER A 135 -17.06 -24.65 -13.16
N LEU A 136 -18.31 -24.26 -12.98
CA LEU A 136 -18.92 -24.06 -11.67
C LEU A 136 -20.25 -24.80 -11.64
N GLU A 137 -20.32 -25.94 -10.93
CA GLU A 137 -21.55 -26.43 -10.29
C GLU A 137 -21.27 -27.75 -9.53
N GLN A 138 -21.14 -27.69 -8.20
CA GLN A 138 -21.92 -28.51 -7.26
C GLN A 138 -21.51 -28.27 -5.80
N ALA A 139 -22.45 -27.71 -5.02
CA ALA A 139 -22.36 -27.59 -3.58
C ALA A 139 -22.67 -28.92 -2.88
N VAL A 140 -21.84 -29.34 -1.92
CA VAL A 140 -22.14 -30.43 -0.97
C VAL A 140 -21.73 -30.00 0.45
N GLN A 141 -22.64 -30.21 1.41
CA GLN A 141 -22.51 -29.84 2.81
C GLN A 141 -21.49 -30.69 3.60
N LEU A 142 -20.82 -30.05 4.57
CA LEU A 142 -19.75 -30.57 5.44
C LEU A 142 -20.26 -31.04 6.81
N PRO A 143 -19.44 -31.81 7.54
CA PRO A 143 -19.34 -31.73 8.99
C PRO A 143 -17.97 -31.19 9.48
N ALA A 144 -18.00 -30.39 10.54
CA ALA A 144 -16.87 -29.70 11.19
C ALA A 144 -15.97 -30.64 12.01
N GLY A 145 -14.68 -30.29 12.11
CA GLY A 145 -13.71 -30.89 13.02
C GLY A 145 -12.64 -29.88 13.43
N ASP A 146 -12.34 -29.84 14.73
CA ASP A 146 -11.55 -28.81 15.43
C ASP A 146 -10.03 -28.83 15.14
N LEU A 147 -9.43 -27.64 15.23
CA LEU A 147 -7.98 -27.35 15.15
C LEU A 147 -7.30 -27.48 16.53
N PRO A 148 -6.03 -27.91 16.62
CA PRO A 148 -5.26 -27.89 17.87
C PRO A 148 -4.46 -26.60 18.10
N ASP A 149 -4.12 -26.39 19.37
CA ASP A 149 -3.64 -25.17 20.04
C ASP A 149 -2.42 -24.46 19.44
N LEU A 150 -2.53 -23.14 19.33
CA LEU A 150 -1.47 -22.19 18.99
C LEU A 150 -0.57 -21.92 20.20
N GLU A 151 0.74 -21.88 19.96
CA GLU A 151 1.75 -21.41 20.91
C GLU A 151 1.47 -19.95 21.31
N GLU A 152 1.84 -19.59 22.55
CA GLU A 152 1.49 -18.31 23.20
C GLU A 152 1.82 -17.09 22.31
N ALA A 153 0.77 -16.32 21.97
CA ALA A 153 0.87 -15.11 21.18
C ALA A 153 1.82 -14.09 21.83
N PRO A 154 2.64 -13.36 21.03
CA PRO A 154 3.41 -12.23 21.54
C PRO A 154 2.48 -11.18 22.14
N CYS A 155 2.98 -10.46 23.15
CA CYS A 155 2.22 -9.47 23.90
C CYS A 155 1.62 -8.38 22.98
N GLU A 156 0.30 -8.25 22.94
CA GLU A 156 -0.45 -7.25 22.14
C GLU A 156 -0.40 -5.82 22.74
N CYS A 157 0.59 -5.49 23.57
CA CYS A 157 0.72 -4.13 24.09
C CYS A 157 1.32 -3.21 23.02
N PRO A 158 0.78 -1.99 22.78
CA PRO A 158 1.32 -1.06 21.79
C PRO A 158 2.82 -0.75 21.96
N GLY A 159 3.32 -0.73 23.21
CA GLY A 159 4.74 -0.55 23.52
C GLY A 159 5.62 -1.82 23.36
N CYS A 160 5.02 -2.95 22.98
CA CYS A 160 5.70 -4.24 22.80
C CYS A 160 5.93 -4.57 21.31
N ALA A 161 5.27 -3.84 20.40
CA ALA A 161 5.49 -3.97 18.96
C ALA A 161 6.85 -3.34 18.58
N PRO A 162 7.66 -4.01 17.73
CA PRO A 162 8.91 -3.45 17.22
C PRO A 162 8.68 -2.05 16.62
N LEU A 163 9.65 -1.15 16.78
CA LEU A 163 9.60 0.14 16.11
C LEU A 163 9.91 -0.07 14.61
N PRO A 164 9.22 0.63 13.70
CA PRO A 164 9.51 0.49 12.28
C PRO A 164 10.84 1.15 11.92
N ALA A 165 11.44 0.68 10.84
CA ALA A 165 12.63 1.30 10.29
C ALA A 165 12.30 2.69 9.72
N VAL A 166 13.15 3.68 9.99
CA VAL A 166 12.95 5.07 9.52
C VAL A 166 14.07 5.54 8.62
N ARG A 167 13.75 6.33 7.59
CA ARG A 167 14.76 7.01 6.76
C ARG A 167 15.23 8.28 7.45
N LEU A 168 16.52 8.34 7.78
CA LEU A 168 17.11 9.53 8.37
C LEU A 168 17.57 10.51 7.28
N ALA A 169 17.30 11.79 7.49
CA ALA A 169 17.93 12.84 6.71
C ALA A 169 19.44 12.90 7.03
N SER A 170 20.23 13.42 6.09
CA SER A 170 21.67 13.56 6.29
C SER A 170 21.99 14.51 7.44
N GLU A 171 23.15 14.34 8.07
CA GLU A 171 23.61 15.22 9.16
C GLU A 171 23.62 16.70 8.74
N GLU A 172 23.94 16.99 7.48
CA GLU A 172 23.93 18.35 6.91
C GLU A 172 22.51 18.93 6.86
N GLU A 173 21.54 18.15 6.37
CA GLU A 173 20.13 18.55 6.31
C GLU A 173 19.54 18.75 7.71
N LEU A 174 19.83 17.83 8.65
CA LEU A 174 19.40 17.94 10.03
C LEU A 174 20.00 19.20 10.69
N THR A 175 21.28 19.46 10.49
CA THR A 175 21.94 20.64 11.06
C THR A 175 21.37 21.94 10.47
N GLU A 176 21.05 21.96 9.17
CA GLU A 176 20.40 23.13 8.56
C GLU A 176 18.96 23.31 9.06
N ALA A 177 18.17 22.23 9.13
CA ALA A 177 16.83 22.26 9.70
C ALA A 177 16.87 22.79 11.14
N LEU A 178 17.88 22.40 11.93
CA LEU A 178 18.00 22.80 13.33
C LEU A 178 18.19 24.32 13.49
N ARG A 179 18.90 24.96 12.54
CA ARG A 179 19.06 26.42 12.51
C ARG A 179 17.75 27.16 12.25
N SER A 180 16.78 26.49 11.64
CA SER A 180 15.48 27.07 11.30
C SER A 180 14.45 26.98 12.42
N VAL A 181 14.72 26.22 13.50
CA VAL A 181 13.78 25.99 14.61
C VAL A 181 13.55 27.28 15.43
N PRO A 182 12.34 27.88 15.39
CA PRO A 182 12.09 29.16 16.06
C PRO A 182 12.25 29.13 17.59
N MET A 183 11.85 28.03 18.24
CA MET A 183 11.88 27.93 19.70
C MET A 183 13.30 27.92 20.28
N LEU A 184 14.32 27.53 19.51
CA LEU A 184 15.72 27.53 19.97
C LEU A 184 16.29 28.94 20.21
N ALA A 185 15.67 29.99 19.65
CA ALA A 185 16.00 31.37 20.00
C ALA A 185 15.56 31.76 21.42
N ARG A 186 14.58 31.06 21.97
CA ARG A 186 14.01 31.29 23.32
C ARG A 186 14.55 30.29 24.34
N ASP A 187 14.70 29.04 23.93
CA ASP A 187 15.21 27.94 24.75
C ASP A 187 16.38 27.25 24.02
N PRO A 188 17.62 27.76 24.19
CA PRO A 188 18.79 27.25 23.47
C PRO A 188 19.13 25.81 23.84
N LEU A 189 19.71 25.08 22.89
CA LEU A 189 20.12 23.69 23.07
C LEU A 189 21.07 23.51 24.26
N PRO A 190 20.93 22.41 25.03
CA PRO A 190 21.88 22.04 26.06
C PRO A 190 23.22 21.59 25.45
N GLY A 191 24.33 21.97 26.07
CA GLY A 191 25.68 21.60 25.61
C GLY A 191 26.27 22.57 24.55
N ALA A 192 27.60 22.66 24.49
CA ALA A 192 28.30 23.68 23.69
C ALA A 192 29.08 23.13 22.48
N GLY A 193 28.93 21.84 22.16
CA GLY A 193 29.79 21.15 21.20
C GLY A 193 29.08 20.53 19.99
N GLU A 194 27.93 19.88 20.21
CA GLU A 194 27.29 19.02 19.21
C GLU A 194 25.79 19.35 19.12
N PRO A 195 25.37 20.11 18.08
CA PRO A 195 23.98 20.58 17.98
C PRO A 195 22.94 19.46 17.93
N LEU A 196 23.25 18.35 17.26
CA LEU A 196 22.33 17.21 17.16
C LEU A 196 22.20 16.47 18.49
N GLU A 197 23.29 16.23 19.23
CA GLU A 197 23.19 15.68 20.60
C GLU A 197 22.36 16.58 21.52
N GLY A 198 22.57 17.90 21.43
CA GLY A 198 21.75 18.87 22.17
C GLY A 198 20.27 18.82 21.78
N TRP A 199 19.97 18.57 20.51
CA TRP A 199 18.61 18.38 20.02
C TRP A 199 17.99 17.08 20.54
N ALA A 200 18.70 15.95 20.51
CA ALA A 200 18.23 14.68 21.08
C ALA A 200 17.92 14.83 22.57
N ALA A 201 18.80 15.48 23.33
CA ALA A 201 18.56 15.79 24.74
C ALA A 201 17.36 16.71 24.96
N THR A 202 17.11 17.65 24.03
CA THR A 202 15.91 18.50 24.06
C THR A 202 14.66 17.69 23.81
N VAL A 203 14.64 16.82 22.81
CA VAL A 203 13.50 15.92 22.53
C VAL A 203 13.20 15.03 23.71
N ALA A 204 14.20 14.34 24.28
CA ALA A 204 14.02 13.51 25.47
C ALA A 204 13.41 14.31 26.64
N ARG A 205 13.92 15.53 26.89
CA ARG A 205 13.37 16.43 27.92
C ARG A 205 11.91 16.80 27.65
N LEU A 206 11.54 17.07 26.41
CA LEU A 206 10.17 17.46 26.05
C LEU A 206 9.18 16.30 26.20
N LEU A 207 9.64 15.04 26.16
CA LEU A 207 8.79 13.85 26.27
C LEU A 207 8.78 13.22 27.67
N GLU A 208 9.87 13.34 28.43
CA GLU A 208 10.01 12.71 29.75
C GLU A 208 9.72 13.65 30.92
N ASP A 209 10.05 14.94 30.81
CA ASP A 209 9.91 15.87 31.93
C ASP A 209 8.48 16.41 32.02
N ASP A 210 8.03 16.70 33.26
CA ASP A 210 6.85 17.54 33.46
C ASP A 210 7.17 18.99 33.05
N THR A 211 6.78 19.33 31.82
CA THR A 211 7.00 20.63 31.19
C THR A 211 5.98 21.67 31.61
N GLY A 212 4.94 21.30 32.37
CA GLY A 212 3.90 22.20 32.89
C GLY A 212 3.20 23.06 31.83
N GLY A 213 3.05 22.55 30.60
CA GLY A 213 2.45 23.27 29.47
C GLY A 213 3.42 24.19 28.72
N SER A 214 4.72 24.12 28.97
CA SER A 214 5.69 24.96 28.27
C SER A 214 5.87 24.57 26.80
N VAL A 215 5.50 23.34 26.41
CA VAL A 215 5.64 22.86 25.02
C VAL A 215 4.43 23.29 24.20
N THR A 216 3.23 22.87 24.58
CA THR A 216 1.99 23.11 23.83
C THR A 216 1.20 24.32 24.33
N GLY A 217 1.53 24.87 25.50
CA GLY A 217 0.71 25.87 26.19
C GLY A 217 -0.29 25.28 27.19
N HIS A 218 -0.43 23.95 27.24
CA HIS A 218 -1.39 23.21 28.06
C HIS A 218 -0.68 22.04 28.75
N ALA A 219 -0.78 21.93 30.08
CA ALA A 219 -0.08 20.89 30.83
C ALA A 219 -0.65 19.50 30.51
N GLU A 220 -1.97 19.42 30.32
CA GLU A 220 -2.69 18.19 30.01
C GLU A 220 -2.24 17.60 28.66
N LEU A 221 -1.96 18.46 27.67
CA LEU A 221 -1.48 18.02 26.36
C LEU A 221 -0.01 17.61 26.39
N ASP A 222 0.81 18.32 27.18
CA ASP A 222 2.23 18.01 27.34
C ASP A 222 2.42 16.59 27.92
N GLU A 223 1.56 16.15 28.85
CA GLU A 223 1.57 14.78 29.41
C GLU A 223 1.32 13.68 28.36
N GLY A 224 0.60 13.98 27.28
CA GLY A 224 0.24 13.03 26.21
C GLY A 224 1.16 13.08 24.98
N LEU A 225 2.24 13.88 25.00
CA LEU A 225 3.11 14.04 23.83
C LEU A 225 3.84 12.76 23.43
N TYR A 226 4.27 11.94 24.40
CA TYR A 226 4.98 10.69 24.11
C TYR A 226 4.12 9.79 23.20
N ASP A 227 2.86 9.55 23.58
CA ASP A 227 1.96 8.67 22.82
C ASP A 227 1.60 9.26 21.45
N LEU A 228 1.43 10.58 21.35
CA LEU A 228 1.24 11.25 20.06
C LEU A 228 2.44 11.03 19.13
N PHE A 229 3.66 11.27 19.64
CA PHE A 229 4.87 11.16 18.83
C PHE A 229 5.23 9.71 18.51
N ASP A 230 4.95 8.74 19.38
CA ASP A 230 5.06 7.31 19.09
C ASP A 230 4.12 6.89 17.96
N MET A 231 2.85 7.33 18.02
CA MET A 231 1.87 7.08 16.96
C MET A 231 2.34 7.67 15.62
N LEU A 232 2.79 8.94 15.60
CA LEU A 232 3.27 9.58 14.38
C LEU A 232 4.57 8.94 13.85
N TYR A 233 5.48 8.52 14.74
CA TYR A 233 6.72 7.81 14.37
C TYR A 233 6.42 6.46 13.74
N ARG A 234 5.41 5.75 14.24
CA ARG A 234 4.99 4.46 13.70
C ARG A 234 4.29 4.59 12.35
N LEU A 235 3.46 5.61 12.17
CA LEU A 235 2.73 5.85 10.92
C LEU A 235 3.61 6.29 9.76
N GLN A 236 4.67 7.06 10.01
CA GLN A 236 5.60 7.59 8.99
C GLN A 236 4.94 8.27 7.77
N SER A 237 3.72 8.78 7.94
CA SER A 237 2.93 9.39 6.87
C SER A 237 2.20 10.62 7.39
N PRO A 238 1.90 11.62 6.54
CA PRO A 238 1.10 12.78 6.94
C PRO A 238 -0.27 12.35 7.49
N VAL A 239 -0.57 12.79 8.72
CA VAL A 239 -1.83 12.52 9.40
C VAL A 239 -2.75 13.73 9.29
N PRO A 240 -4.02 13.57 8.92
CA PRO A 240 -4.96 14.69 8.90
C PRO A 240 -4.98 15.46 10.22
N VAL A 241 -5.00 16.79 10.14
CA VAL A 241 -5.05 17.69 11.31
C VAL A 241 -6.30 17.41 12.14
N SER A 242 -7.41 16.94 11.54
CA SER A 242 -8.61 16.53 12.27
C SER A 242 -8.33 15.34 13.19
N VAL A 243 -7.63 14.31 12.70
CA VAL A 243 -7.27 13.13 13.51
C VAL A 243 -6.34 13.51 14.67
N VAL A 244 -5.33 14.35 14.41
CA VAL A 244 -4.44 14.84 15.48
C VAL A 244 -5.20 15.70 16.47
N ARG A 245 -6.18 16.48 16.00
CA ARG A 245 -7.05 17.28 16.87
C ARG A 245 -7.91 16.39 17.77
N ASP A 246 -8.60 15.42 17.20
CA ASP A 246 -9.47 14.51 17.95
C ASP A 246 -8.68 13.78 19.05
N TYR A 247 -7.47 13.34 18.71
CA TYR A 247 -6.54 12.72 19.67
C TYR A 247 -6.14 13.67 20.81
N LEU A 248 -5.77 14.92 20.50
CA LEU A 248 -5.43 15.93 21.50
C LEU A 248 -6.64 16.36 22.35
N GLU A 249 -7.82 16.44 21.76
CA GLU A 249 -9.06 16.74 22.47
C GLU A 249 -9.41 15.61 23.45
N GLU A 250 -9.23 14.35 23.06
CA GLU A 250 -9.40 13.18 23.94
C GLU A 250 -8.45 13.23 25.14
N ILE A 251 -7.18 13.56 24.93
CA ILE A 251 -6.18 13.73 26.01
C ILE A 251 -6.59 14.86 26.96
N SER A 252 -7.10 15.98 26.43
CA SER A 252 -7.46 17.16 27.23
C SER A 252 -8.73 17.00 28.09
N GLY A 253 -9.56 16.00 27.80
CA GLY A 253 -10.80 15.74 28.53
C GLY A 253 -11.85 16.85 28.40
N GLU A 254 -12.47 17.28 29.51
CA GLU A 254 -13.52 18.32 29.52
C GLU A 254 -12.98 19.76 29.44
N GLY A 255 -11.67 19.95 29.32
CA GLY A 255 -11.01 21.25 29.24
C GLY A 255 -11.04 21.84 27.83
N ALA A 256 -11.45 23.10 27.68
CA ALA A 256 -11.30 23.80 26.40
C ALA A 256 -9.80 24.12 26.16
N VAL A 257 -9.13 23.32 25.33
CA VAL A 257 -7.74 23.54 24.91
C VAL A 257 -7.65 24.18 23.52
N ASP A 258 -6.66 25.05 23.32
CA ASP A 258 -6.38 25.63 22.01
C ASP A 258 -5.47 24.70 21.20
N VAL A 259 -6.09 23.69 20.58
CA VAL A 259 -5.37 22.69 19.76
C VAL A 259 -4.61 23.35 18.61
N ALA A 260 -5.17 24.38 17.97
CA ALA A 260 -4.49 25.07 16.89
C ALA A 260 -3.21 25.76 17.40
N GLY A 261 -3.32 26.45 18.54
CA GLY A 261 -2.16 27.05 19.21
C GLY A 261 -1.13 26.02 19.69
N ALA A 262 -1.56 24.82 20.10
CA ALA A 262 -0.67 23.72 20.46
C ALA A 262 0.12 23.21 19.23
N LEU A 263 -0.55 22.96 18.10
CA LEU A 263 0.09 22.54 16.86
C LEU A 263 1.07 23.60 16.35
N ASP A 264 0.70 24.89 16.38
CA ASP A 264 1.59 25.99 16.00
C ASP A 264 2.88 25.99 16.86
N ARG A 265 2.76 25.67 18.15
CA ARG A 265 3.92 25.58 19.05
C ARG A 265 4.77 24.35 18.79
N LEU A 266 4.18 23.19 18.56
CA LEU A 266 4.92 21.98 18.17
C LEU A 266 5.67 22.19 16.85
N ALA A 267 5.06 22.90 15.90
CA ALA A 267 5.72 23.33 14.67
C ALA A 267 6.85 24.34 14.93
N ALA A 268 6.66 25.28 15.87
CA ALA A 268 7.71 26.21 16.29
C ALA A 268 8.87 25.52 17.04
N TRP A 269 8.63 24.37 17.66
CA TRP A 269 9.67 23.47 18.16
C TRP A 269 10.36 22.68 17.05
N GLY A 270 9.83 22.67 15.83
CA GLY A 270 10.35 21.85 14.75
C GLY A 270 10.04 20.37 14.93
N LEU A 271 9.09 20.00 15.79
CA LEU A 271 8.69 18.60 16.02
C LEU A 271 7.73 18.10 14.93
N ILE A 272 6.91 19.00 14.42
CA ILE A 272 5.96 18.70 13.34
C ILE A 272 6.03 19.73 12.23
N ARG A 273 5.58 19.35 11.05
CA ARG A 273 5.22 20.25 9.97
C ARG A 273 3.72 20.16 9.73
N VAL A 274 3.05 21.29 9.64
CA VAL A 274 1.64 21.38 9.24
C VAL A 274 1.61 21.82 7.77
N GLY A 275 1.18 20.92 6.87
CA GLY A 275 1.07 21.14 5.44
C GLY A 275 -0.37 21.02 4.98
N GLY A 276 -1.01 22.13 4.63
CA GLY A 276 -2.43 22.13 4.27
C GLY A 276 -3.31 21.68 5.44
N GLU A 277 -4.00 20.55 5.26
CA GLU A 277 -4.85 19.91 6.29
C GLU A 277 -4.18 18.68 6.94
N ALA A 278 -2.88 18.45 6.74
CA ALA A 278 -2.16 17.33 7.33
C ALA A 278 -0.96 17.77 8.20
N THR A 279 -0.57 16.92 9.13
CA THR A 279 0.56 17.07 10.05
C THR A 279 1.47 15.86 9.92
N GLU A 280 2.77 16.08 9.82
CA GLU A 280 3.80 15.04 9.78
C GLU A 280 4.95 15.37 10.73
N LEU A 281 5.71 14.36 11.14
CA LEU A 281 6.98 14.59 11.83
C LEU A 281 7.97 15.28 10.90
N THR A 282 8.74 16.23 11.42
CA THR A 282 9.88 16.74 10.66
C THR A 282 11.02 15.71 10.66
N PRO A 283 11.97 15.77 9.72
CA PRO A 283 13.16 14.92 9.76
C PRO A 283 13.98 15.06 11.06
N LEU A 284 13.98 16.26 11.66
CA LEU A 284 14.58 16.50 12.98
C LEU A 284 13.87 15.73 14.09
N ALA A 285 12.54 15.70 14.05
CA ALA A 285 11.74 15.00 15.03
C ALA A 285 11.94 13.49 14.92
N VAL A 286 11.92 12.94 13.70
CA VAL A 286 12.19 11.51 13.45
C VAL A 286 13.57 11.12 14.00
N TRP A 287 14.61 11.91 13.69
CA TRP A 287 15.95 11.67 14.21
C TRP A 287 15.99 11.77 15.75
N GLY A 288 15.41 12.80 16.34
CA GLY A 288 15.41 13.01 17.79
C GLY A 288 14.62 11.95 18.57
N LEU A 289 13.48 11.50 18.02
CA LEU A 289 12.67 10.41 18.58
C LEU A 289 13.42 9.09 18.51
N ARG A 290 14.10 8.81 17.39
CA ARG A 290 14.94 7.61 17.26
C ARG A 290 16.06 7.59 18.30
N GLU A 291 16.79 8.69 18.47
CA GLU A 291 17.84 8.78 19.49
C GLU A 291 17.27 8.60 20.91
N HIS A 292 16.08 9.14 21.16
CA HIS A 292 15.37 8.92 22.42
C HIS A 292 15.02 7.42 22.63
N TYR A 293 14.43 6.73 21.64
CA TYR A 293 14.15 5.30 21.74
C TYR A 293 15.41 4.44 21.94
N LEU A 294 16.49 4.74 21.23
CA LEU A 294 17.78 4.09 21.43
C LEU A 294 18.32 4.30 22.84
N SER A 295 18.13 5.50 23.41
CA SER A 295 18.53 5.80 24.79
C SER A 295 17.74 5.00 25.83
N LEU A 296 16.49 4.63 25.52
CA LEU A 296 15.64 3.74 26.31
C LEU A 296 15.99 2.26 26.12
N GLY A 297 16.90 1.92 25.20
CA GLY A 297 17.29 0.55 24.88
C GLY A 297 16.32 -0.18 23.96
N LEU A 298 15.42 0.54 23.29
CA LEU A 298 14.54 -0.02 22.26
C LEU A 298 15.32 -0.20 20.95
N ASP A 299 14.94 -1.22 20.17
CA ASP A 299 15.44 -1.37 18.82
C ASP A 299 14.69 -0.39 17.90
N ALA A 300 15.41 0.59 17.34
CA ALA A 300 14.88 1.62 16.45
C ALA A 300 15.67 1.60 15.13
N PRO A 301 15.30 0.70 14.20
CA PRO A 301 16.08 0.45 12.99
C PRO A 301 16.09 1.66 12.04
N GLU A 302 17.15 1.77 11.25
CA GLU A 302 17.29 2.77 10.19
C GLU A 302 17.07 2.11 8.84
N ALA A 303 16.22 2.72 8.00
CA ALA A 303 15.92 2.23 6.66
C ALA A 303 17.01 2.69 5.67
N PRO A 304 17.62 1.79 4.87
CA PRO A 304 18.68 2.12 3.91
C PRO A 304 18.17 2.98 2.76
N ASP A 305 18.97 3.92 2.22
CA ASP A 305 18.59 4.70 1.02
C ASP A 305 18.68 3.90 -0.28
N LEU A 306 17.53 3.43 -0.76
CA LEU A 306 17.45 2.55 -1.92
C LEU A 306 17.49 3.30 -3.26
N GLY A 307 17.24 4.61 -3.27
CA GLY A 307 17.23 5.39 -4.51
C GLY A 307 18.57 5.40 -5.24
N ASP A 308 19.66 5.35 -4.47
CA ASP A 308 21.04 5.34 -4.97
C ASP A 308 21.66 3.92 -5.03
N ALA A 309 20.89 2.89 -4.67
CA ALA A 309 21.35 1.50 -4.70
C ALA A 309 21.48 0.95 -6.13
N ASP A 310 22.21 -0.16 -6.28
CA ASP A 310 22.08 -1.02 -7.46
C ASP A 310 20.78 -1.84 -7.39
N ALA A 311 20.40 -2.53 -8.46
CA ALA A 311 19.15 -3.31 -8.49
C ALA A 311 19.09 -4.38 -7.38
N ARG A 312 20.24 -4.97 -7.01
CA ARG A 312 20.30 -5.96 -5.95
C ARG A 312 20.04 -5.33 -4.59
N GLY A 313 20.67 -4.20 -4.28
CA GLY A 313 20.43 -3.45 -3.06
C GLY A 313 18.99 -2.93 -2.95
N LEU A 314 18.38 -2.51 -4.07
CA LEU A 314 16.95 -2.17 -4.10
C LEU A 314 16.08 -3.38 -3.72
N ILE A 315 16.30 -4.54 -4.35
CA ILE A 315 15.50 -5.75 -4.06
C ILE A 315 15.72 -6.23 -2.62
N GLU A 316 16.97 -6.28 -2.15
CA GLU A 316 17.31 -6.68 -0.78
C GLU A 316 16.68 -5.73 0.26
N GLY A 317 16.73 -4.41 0.02
CA GLY A 317 16.08 -3.44 0.91
C GLY A 317 14.56 -3.53 0.94
N LEU A 318 13.92 -3.83 -0.19
CA LEU A 318 12.47 -4.06 -0.24
C LEU A 318 12.06 -5.34 0.50
N LEU A 319 12.93 -6.35 0.54
CA LEU A 319 12.70 -7.59 1.31
C LEU A 319 12.74 -7.36 2.83
N GLU A 320 13.37 -6.28 3.31
CA GLU A 320 13.45 -5.96 4.74
C GLU A 320 12.14 -5.42 5.31
N GLY A 321 11.10 -5.21 4.48
CA GLY A 321 9.77 -4.82 4.93
C GLY A 321 9.63 -3.32 5.16
N LEU A 322 10.06 -2.51 4.19
CA LEU A 322 9.83 -1.06 4.21
C LEU A 322 8.32 -0.74 4.13
N PRO A 323 7.86 0.34 4.79
CA PRO A 323 6.50 0.86 4.58
C PRO A 323 6.22 1.09 3.09
N ALA A 324 4.98 0.80 2.66
CA ALA A 324 4.61 0.79 1.25
C ALA A 324 4.90 2.13 0.55
N GLU A 325 4.63 3.25 1.20
CA GLU A 325 4.84 4.60 0.68
C GLU A 325 6.33 4.90 0.47
N LEU A 326 7.19 4.47 1.41
CA LEU A 326 8.63 4.62 1.30
C LEU A 326 9.20 3.75 0.19
N ALA A 327 8.74 2.50 0.10
CA ALA A 327 9.09 1.58 -0.97
C ALA A 327 8.73 2.15 -2.36
N GLU A 328 7.51 2.68 -2.52
CA GLU A 328 7.06 3.29 -3.77
C GLU A 328 7.89 4.54 -4.16
N HIS A 329 8.23 5.37 -3.19
CA HIS A 329 9.09 6.53 -3.39
C HIS A 329 10.49 6.11 -3.87
N ASP A 330 11.09 5.15 -3.18
CA ASP A 330 12.42 4.64 -3.49
C ASP A 330 12.45 3.97 -4.89
N ILE A 331 11.45 3.16 -5.24
CA ILE A 331 11.32 2.56 -6.58
C ILE A 331 11.24 3.66 -7.65
N THR A 332 10.42 4.68 -7.43
CA THR A 332 10.26 5.79 -8.39
C THR A 332 11.54 6.60 -8.55
N ARG A 333 12.25 6.89 -7.45
CA ARG A 333 13.55 7.56 -7.48
C ARG A 333 14.59 6.71 -8.23
N TRP A 334 14.67 5.43 -7.91
CA TRP A 334 15.62 4.49 -8.53
C TRP A 334 15.40 4.37 -10.05
N LEU A 335 14.14 4.27 -10.48
CA LEU A 335 13.75 4.24 -11.90
C LEU A 335 14.05 5.56 -12.62
N SER A 336 13.83 6.69 -11.96
CA SER A 336 14.08 8.03 -12.55
C SER A 336 15.56 8.31 -12.83
N GLY A 337 16.47 7.58 -12.16
CA GLY A 337 17.91 7.67 -12.37
C GLY A 337 18.44 6.87 -13.58
N ARG A 338 17.59 6.10 -14.27
CA ARG A 338 17.98 5.13 -15.31
C ARG A 338 17.11 5.26 -16.55
N THR A 339 17.60 4.80 -17.71
CA THR A 339 16.72 4.53 -18.85
C THR A 339 15.91 3.25 -18.61
N PRO A 340 14.72 3.09 -19.22
CA PRO A 340 13.93 1.86 -19.06
C PRO A 340 14.70 0.58 -19.41
N GLY A 341 15.54 0.61 -20.46
CA GLY A 341 16.38 -0.51 -20.84
C GLY A 341 17.44 -0.86 -19.78
N GLU A 342 18.15 0.14 -19.24
CA GLU A 342 19.12 -0.06 -18.16
C GLU A 342 18.45 -0.63 -16.90
N ALA A 343 17.31 -0.06 -16.50
CA ALA A 343 16.53 -0.55 -15.37
C ALA A 343 16.11 -2.02 -15.54
N ALA A 344 15.57 -2.39 -16.72
CA ALA A 344 15.20 -3.77 -17.01
C ALA A 344 16.40 -4.72 -16.98
N ALA A 345 17.53 -4.34 -17.58
CA ALA A 345 18.73 -5.16 -17.59
C ALA A 345 19.28 -5.39 -16.18
N GLU A 346 19.38 -4.33 -15.36
CA GLU A 346 19.87 -4.43 -13.99
C GLU A 346 18.94 -5.31 -13.12
N LEU A 347 17.62 -5.08 -13.17
CA LEU A 347 16.63 -5.82 -12.37
C LEU A 347 16.56 -7.30 -12.77
N LEU A 348 16.49 -7.61 -14.07
CA LEU A 348 16.42 -8.99 -14.55
C LEU A 348 17.73 -9.74 -14.28
N SER A 349 18.89 -9.07 -14.43
CA SER A 349 20.16 -9.66 -14.05
C SER A 349 20.25 -9.95 -12.55
N ALA A 350 19.66 -9.11 -11.69
CA ALA A 350 19.61 -9.35 -10.24
C ALA A 350 18.62 -10.46 -9.86
N ALA A 351 17.56 -10.64 -10.65
CA ALA A 351 16.52 -11.64 -10.43
C ALA A 351 16.90 -13.07 -10.88
N SER A 352 17.84 -13.19 -11.83
CA SER A 352 18.30 -14.49 -12.34
C SER A 352 18.96 -15.31 -11.21
N GLY A 353 18.41 -16.51 -10.93
CA GLY A 353 18.88 -17.38 -9.85
C GLY A 353 18.55 -16.89 -8.44
N ALA A 354 17.74 -15.84 -8.30
CA ALA A 354 17.30 -15.34 -7.00
C ALA A 354 16.15 -16.20 -6.43
N PRO A 355 15.88 -16.15 -5.11
CA PRO A 355 14.66 -16.72 -4.53
C PRO A 355 13.40 -16.12 -5.17
N ALA A 356 12.28 -16.86 -5.15
CA ALA A 356 11.04 -16.45 -5.80
C ALA A 356 10.52 -15.08 -5.36
N VAL A 357 10.63 -14.75 -4.07
CA VAL A 357 10.21 -13.44 -3.54
C VAL A 357 11.05 -12.31 -4.15
N ALA A 358 12.38 -12.46 -4.19
CA ALA A 358 13.29 -11.48 -4.77
C ALA A 358 13.06 -11.32 -6.28
N ARG A 359 12.88 -12.43 -7.00
CA ARG A 359 12.51 -12.42 -8.42
C ARG A 359 11.16 -11.73 -8.62
N GLY A 360 10.15 -12.04 -7.80
CA GLY A 360 8.84 -11.41 -7.83
C GLY A 360 8.91 -9.89 -7.69
N ILE A 361 9.65 -9.37 -6.71
CA ILE A 361 9.88 -7.93 -6.53
C ILE A 361 10.49 -7.30 -7.79
N ALA A 362 11.56 -7.90 -8.31
CA ALA A 362 12.22 -7.39 -9.51
C ALA A 362 11.26 -7.33 -10.70
N ILE A 363 10.48 -8.39 -10.92
CA ILE A 363 9.49 -8.43 -12.02
C ILE A 363 8.37 -7.41 -11.80
N THR A 364 7.88 -7.21 -10.58
CA THR A 364 6.89 -6.16 -10.27
C THR A 364 7.41 -4.77 -10.60
N ILE A 365 8.70 -4.51 -10.43
CA ILE A 365 9.31 -3.23 -10.82
C ILE A 365 9.48 -3.14 -12.35
N VAL A 366 9.96 -4.22 -13.00
CA VAL A 366 10.10 -4.29 -14.47
C VAL A 366 8.75 -4.10 -15.17
N ASP A 367 7.65 -4.55 -14.57
CA ASP A 367 6.31 -4.39 -15.12
C ASP A 367 5.79 -2.95 -15.11
N ARG A 368 6.50 -2.02 -14.46
CA ARG A 368 6.23 -0.57 -14.55
C ARG A 368 6.83 0.05 -15.80
N LEU A 369 7.75 -0.64 -16.47
CA LEU A 369 8.49 -0.13 -17.61
C LEU A 369 7.66 -0.21 -18.91
N GLY A 370 7.84 0.78 -19.78
CA GLY A 370 7.21 0.80 -21.10
C GLY A 370 7.89 -0.12 -22.11
N PRO A 371 7.35 -0.20 -23.36
CA PRO A 371 7.90 -1.02 -24.43
C PRO A 371 9.35 -0.67 -24.82
N GLU A 372 9.87 0.47 -24.38
CA GLU A 372 11.27 0.89 -24.56
C GLU A 372 12.28 -0.11 -23.97
N ALA A 373 11.86 -0.94 -23.00
CA ALA A 373 12.69 -1.99 -22.40
C ALA A 373 12.67 -3.33 -23.16
N GLU A 374 11.99 -3.43 -24.31
CA GLU A 374 11.79 -4.67 -25.05
C GLU A 374 13.08 -5.44 -25.33
N GLU A 375 14.14 -4.74 -25.76
CA GLU A 375 15.42 -5.37 -26.12
C GLU A 375 16.00 -6.12 -24.92
N GLN A 376 16.05 -5.47 -23.75
CA GLN A 376 16.65 -6.04 -22.54
C GLN A 376 15.78 -7.13 -21.91
N VAL A 377 14.45 -7.05 -22.05
CA VAL A 377 13.56 -8.14 -21.64
C VAL A 377 13.75 -9.37 -22.52
N ARG A 378 13.97 -9.18 -23.83
CA ARG A 378 14.21 -10.29 -24.77
C ARG A 378 15.51 -11.04 -24.51
N ASP A 379 16.54 -10.37 -24.00
CA ASP A 379 17.83 -10.98 -23.64
C ASP A 379 17.70 -12.10 -22.59
N HIS A 380 16.61 -12.11 -21.82
CA HIS A 380 16.34 -13.08 -20.76
C HIS A 380 15.41 -14.23 -21.20
N LEU A 381 15.06 -14.34 -22.49
CA LEU A 381 14.22 -15.43 -23.00
C LEU A 381 14.90 -16.81 -22.97
N ASP A 382 16.22 -16.86 -22.79
CA ASP A 382 17.01 -18.10 -22.65
C ASP A 382 17.24 -18.50 -21.17
N ASP A 383 16.88 -17.64 -20.22
CA ASP A 383 16.92 -17.92 -18.78
C ASP A 383 15.66 -18.69 -18.38
N GLN A 384 15.78 -19.91 -17.85
CA GLN A 384 14.62 -20.76 -17.56
C GLN A 384 13.69 -20.19 -16.48
N GLU A 385 14.23 -19.47 -15.50
CA GLU A 385 13.45 -18.92 -14.39
C GLU A 385 12.76 -17.62 -14.79
N LEU A 386 13.42 -16.80 -15.63
CA LEU A 386 12.91 -15.49 -16.05
C LEU A 386 12.10 -15.54 -17.35
N ARG A 387 12.33 -16.54 -18.20
CA ARG A 387 11.62 -16.72 -19.47
C ARG A 387 10.10 -16.58 -19.37
N PRO A 388 9.37 -17.27 -18.45
CA PRO A 388 7.93 -17.11 -18.36
C PRO A 388 7.50 -15.67 -18.02
N HIS A 389 8.26 -14.96 -17.18
CA HIS A 389 8.03 -13.56 -16.85
C HIS A 389 8.30 -12.64 -18.04
N ALA A 390 9.38 -12.86 -18.79
CA ALA A 390 9.70 -12.11 -20.00
C ALA A 390 8.64 -12.31 -21.09
N ILE A 391 8.15 -13.54 -21.29
CA ILE A 391 7.03 -13.83 -22.21
C ILE A 391 5.78 -13.05 -21.78
N HIS A 392 5.45 -13.10 -20.48
CA HIS A 392 4.29 -12.40 -19.94
C HIS A 392 4.39 -10.89 -20.16
N TRP A 393 5.52 -10.29 -19.80
CA TRP A 393 5.78 -8.85 -19.97
C TRP A 393 5.64 -8.40 -21.43
N LEU A 394 6.19 -9.18 -22.37
CA LEU A 394 6.09 -8.91 -23.81
C LEU A 394 4.63 -9.01 -24.29
N ALA A 395 3.91 -10.06 -23.88
CA ALA A 395 2.53 -10.30 -24.27
C ALA A 395 1.59 -9.20 -23.74
N ALA A 396 1.76 -8.78 -22.48
CA ALA A 396 0.98 -7.72 -21.85
C ALA A 396 1.11 -6.38 -22.59
N ARG A 397 2.23 -6.15 -23.28
CA ARG A 397 2.51 -4.94 -24.08
C ARG A 397 2.18 -5.09 -25.56
N GLY A 398 1.52 -6.18 -25.96
CA GLY A 398 1.18 -6.46 -27.35
C GLY A 398 2.40 -6.70 -28.25
N LEU A 399 3.56 -6.99 -27.66
CA LEU A 399 4.79 -7.29 -28.38
C LEU A 399 4.82 -8.76 -28.78
N GLY A 400 5.57 -9.09 -29.83
CA GLY A 400 5.69 -10.47 -30.31
C GLY A 400 6.37 -11.37 -29.27
N ALA A 401 5.60 -12.19 -28.56
CA ALA A 401 6.10 -13.12 -27.56
C ALA A 401 6.04 -14.59 -28.05
N PRO A 402 7.02 -15.44 -27.70
CA PRO A 402 6.86 -16.89 -27.82
C PRO A 402 5.64 -17.39 -27.04
N PRO A 403 5.01 -18.51 -27.43
CA PRO A 403 3.94 -19.10 -26.63
C PRO A 403 4.51 -19.62 -25.30
N LEU A 404 3.76 -19.38 -24.22
CA LEU A 404 4.03 -19.94 -22.90
C LEU A 404 3.63 -21.43 -22.89
N THR A 405 4.49 -22.27 -22.34
CA THR A 405 4.19 -23.70 -22.10
C THR A 405 3.41 -23.89 -20.80
N GLN A 406 2.80 -25.06 -20.62
CA GLN A 406 2.06 -25.37 -19.39
C GLN A 406 3.00 -25.39 -18.16
N ASP A 407 4.21 -25.91 -18.29
CA ASP A 407 5.17 -25.95 -17.18
C ASP A 407 5.64 -24.52 -16.82
N GLU A 408 5.86 -23.66 -17.82
CA GLU A 408 6.16 -22.23 -17.61
C GLU A 408 5.00 -21.48 -16.93
N LEU A 409 3.74 -21.82 -17.26
CA LEU A 409 2.55 -21.26 -16.58
C LEU A 409 2.52 -21.64 -15.10
N LEU A 410 2.78 -22.90 -14.80
CA LEU A 410 2.81 -23.39 -13.43
C LEU A 410 3.97 -22.77 -12.65
N TRP A 411 5.14 -22.60 -13.29
CA TRP A 411 6.29 -21.94 -12.69
C TRP A 411 5.97 -20.51 -12.25
N VAL A 412 5.51 -19.66 -13.18
CA VAL A 412 5.18 -18.25 -12.86
C VAL A 412 4.05 -18.15 -11.84
N SER A 413 3.10 -19.09 -11.85
CA SER A 413 2.02 -19.12 -10.87
C SER A 413 2.53 -19.41 -9.45
N VAL A 414 3.52 -20.30 -9.29
CA VAL A 414 4.14 -20.56 -7.98
C VAL A 414 4.96 -19.34 -7.54
N ASP A 415 5.72 -18.71 -8.45
CA ASP A 415 6.48 -17.48 -8.18
C ASP A 415 5.61 -16.36 -7.62
N MET A 416 4.48 -16.10 -8.28
CA MET A 416 3.55 -15.05 -7.87
C MET A 416 2.94 -15.30 -6.50
N LEU A 417 2.65 -16.56 -6.19
CA LEU A 417 2.10 -16.92 -4.89
C LEU A 417 3.17 -16.89 -3.80
N ALA A 418 4.43 -17.22 -4.14
CA ALA A 418 5.57 -17.07 -3.24
C ALA A 418 5.79 -15.61 -2.85
N LEU A 419 5.68 -14.67 -3.80
CA LEU A 419 5.75 -13.23 -3.53
C LEU A 419 4.67 -12.76 -2.54
N ALA A 420 3.49 -13.36 -2.56
CA ALA A 420 2.38 -13.00 -1.68
C ALA A 420 2.46 -13.63 -0.26
N MET A 421 3.42 -14.53 -0.01
CA MET A 421 3.50 -15.26 1.27
C MET A 421 3.75 -14.35 2.48
N PRO A 422 4.68 -13.37 2.46
CA PRO A 422 4.90 -12.51 3.62
C PRO A 422 3.63 -11.75 4.04
N ALA A 423 2.91 -11.19 3.06
CA ALA A 423 1.63 -10.53 3.31
C ALA A 423 0.56 -11.49 3.86
N ALA A 424 0.59 -12.76 3.46
CA ALA A 424 -0.31 -13.78 3.98
C ALA A 424 -0.02 -14.20 5.43
N GLU A 425 1.21 -14.02 5.89
CA GLU A 425 1.60 -14.25 7.28
C GLU A 425 1.21 -13.07 8.18
N GLU A 426 1.31 -11.85 7.64
CA GLU A 426 0.90 -10.62 8.33
C GLU A 426 -0.63 -10.50 8.46
N ASP A 427 -1.36 -10.70 7.35
CA ASP A 427 -2.82 -10.66 7.34
C ASP A 427 -3.43 -11.84 6.54
N PRO A 428 -3.69 -12.97 7.22
CA PRO A 428 -4.27 -14.15 6.58
C PRO A 428 -5.69 -13.93 6.03
N GLU A 429 -6.46 -13.00 6.61
CA GLU A 429 -7.84 -12.73 6.22
C GLU A 429 -7.87 -11.97 4.89
N ILE A 430 -7.09 -10.89 4.78
CA ILE A 430 -6.92 -10.14 3.52
C ILE A 430 -6.35 -11.05 2.44
N PHE A 431 -5.38 -11.91 2.75
CA PHE A 431 -4.86 -12.86 1.78
C PHE A 431 -5.94 -13.83 1.28
N ALA A 432 -6.78 -14.36 2.17
CA ALA A 432 -7.88 -15.25 1.81
C ALA A 432 -8.90 -14.57 0.90
N GLU A 433 -9.25 -13.31 1.18
CA GLU A 433 -10.13 -12.49 0.34
C GLU A 433 -9.51 -12.28 -1.06
N ASN A 434 -8.23 -11.93 -1.13
CA ASN A 434 -7.51 -11.76 -2.39
C ASN A 434 -7.47 -13.05 -3.21
N MET A 435 -7.26 -14.21 -2.57
CA MET A 435 -7.27 -15.51 -3.24
C MET A 435 -8.68 -15.91 -3.71
N ALA A 436 -9.73 -15.54 -2.99
CA ALA A 436 -11.10 -15.77 -3.44
C ALA A 436 -11.47 -14.90 -4.65
N ALA A 437 -11.00 -13.66 -4.69
CA ALA A 437 -11.27 -12.70 -5.76
C ALA A 437 -10.43 -12.94 -7.02
N SER A 438 -9.17 -13.34 -6.87
CA SER A 438 -8.20 -13.43 -7.98
C SER A 438 -7.14 -14.51 -7.78
N GLY A 439 -7.46 -15.58 -7.05
CA GLY A 439 -6.56 -16.72 -6.93
C GLY A 439 -6.53 -17.61 -8.18
N PRO A 440 -5.53 -18.49 -8.29
CA PRO A 440 -5.50 -19.50 -9.33
C PRO A 440 -6.70 -20.45 -9.23
N PRO A 441 -7.28 -20.87 -10.37
CA PRO A 441 -8.37 -21.84 -10.33
C PRO A 441 -7.88 -23.19 -9.81
N ALA A 442 -8.77 -23.96 -9.18
CA ALA A 442 -8.45 -25.22 -8.52
C ALA A 442 -7.64 -26.19 -9.40
N HIS A 443 -7.97 -26.30 -10.69
CA HIS A 443 -7.26 -27.20 -11.60
C HIS A 443 -5.79 -26.79 -11.80
N LEU A 444 -5.48 -25.49 -11.83
CA LEU A 444 -4.11 -25.00 -11.95
C LEU A 444 -3.31 -25.35 -10.68
N ILE A 445 -3.91 -25.13 -9.50
CA ILE A 445 -3.34 -25.53 -8.20
C ILE A 445 -3.06 -27.04 -8.15
N GLU A 446 -3.99 -27.86 -8.64
CA GLU A 446 -3.80 -29.32 -8.70
C GLU A 446 -2.62 -29.76 -9.56
N GLU A 447 -2.14 -28.89 -10.46
CA GLU A 447 -1.05 -29.17 -11.37
C GLU A 447 0.31 -28.64 -10.90
N MET A 448 0.36 -27.63 -10.02
CA MET A 448 1.60 -26.96 -9.58
C MET A 448 2.67 -27.92 -9.05
N TRP A 449 2.30 -29.04 -8.42
CA TRP A 449 3.25 -30.05 -7.94
C TRP A 449 4.11 -30.67 -9.07
N ARG A 450 3.81 -30.42 -10.35
CA ARG A 450 4.56 -30.93 -11.50
C ARG A 450 5.84 -30.15 -11.80
N VAL A 451 5.92 -28.86 -11.46
CA VAL A 451 7.13 -28.04 -11.71
C VAL A 451 8.15 -28.18 -10.59
N ASP A 452 9.44 -28.10 -10.93
CA ASP A 452 10.54 -28.22 -9.96
C ASP A 452 10.91 -26.87 -9.35
N HIS A 453 9.94 -26.25 -8.68
CA HIS A 453 10.10 -24.93 -8.07
C HIS A 453 10.41 -25.06 -6.57
N PRO A 454 11.40 -24.32 -6.03
CA PRO A 454 11.82 -24.42 -4.61
C PRO A 454 10.66 -24.22 -3.63
N ASP A 455 9.84 -23.19 -3.86
CA ASP A 455 8.76 -22.79 -2.95
C ASP A 455 7.43 -23.52 -3.18
N VAL A 456 7.37 -24.50 -4.10
CA VAL A 456 6.10 -25.13 -4.51
C VAL A 456 5.38 -25.82 -3.35
N VAL A 457 6.12 -26.40 -2.42
CA VAL A 457 5.53 -27.09 -1.26
C VAL A 457 4.90 -26.08 -0.32
N GLU A 458 5.65 -25.03 0.01
CA GLU A 458 5.25 -24.01 0.98
C GLU A 458 4.05 -23.20 0.48
N VAL A 459 4.09 -22.78 -0.78
CA VAL A 459 2.95 -22.13 -1.46
C VAL A 459 1.70 -23.00 -1.39
N LEU A 460 1.79 -24.29 -1.75
CA LEU A 460 0.63 -25.19 -1.75
C LEU A 460 0.09 -25.47 -0.34
N GLU A 461 0.95 -25.47 0.67
CA GLU A 461 0.56 -25.58 2.08
C GLU A 461 -0.17 -24.33 2.54
N LEU A 462 0.36 -23.13 2.21
CA LEU A 462 -0.26 -21.85 2.50
C LEU A 462 -1.67 -21.76 1.90
N LEU A 463 -1.80 -22.02 0.60
CA LEU A 463 -3.11 -22.04 -0.07
C LEU A 463 -4.06 -23.05 0.57
N GLY A 464 -3.54 -24.20 0.98
CA GLY A 464 -4.30 -25.24 1.65
C GLY A 464 -4.82 -24.85 3.04
N ARG A 465 -4.20 -23.89 3.73
CA ARG A 465 -4.66 -23.41 5.05
C ARG A 465 -5.49 -22.13 4.94
N SER A 466 -5.21 -21.27 3.96
CA SER A 466 -5.79 -19.92 3.90
C SER A 466 -7.03 -19.79 3.01
N ILE A 467 -7.24 -20.67 2.03
CA ILE A 467 -8.38 -20.52 1.10
C ILE A 467 -9.69 -21.02 1.75
N PRO A 468 -10.75 -20.19 1.80
CA PRO A 468 -12.05 -20.59 2.37
C PRO A 468 -12.80 -21.64 1.54
N ASP A 469 -12.58 -21.69 0.22
CA ASP A 469 -13.16 -22.72 -0.65
C ASP A 469 -12.51 -24.08 -0.39
N ASP A 470 -13.27 -25.00 0.20
CA ASP A 470 -12.82 -26.34 0.54
C ASP A 470 -12.33 -27.17 -0.65
N THR A 471 -12.89 -26.96 -1.84
CA THR A 471 -12.46 -27.67 -3.05
C THR A 471 -11.07 -27.24 -3.43
N VAL A 472 -10.84 -25.92 -3.45
CA VAL A 472 -9.54 -25.31 -3.77
C VAL A 472 -8.50 -25.64 -2.70
N ALA A 473 -8.85 -25.51 -1.42
CA ALA A 473 -7.95 -25.84 -0.31
C ALA A 473 -7.58 -27.33 -0.31
N LYS A 474 -8.53 -28.24 -0.61
CA LYS A 474 -8.25 -29.67 -0.73
C LYS A 474 -7.37 -30.00 -1.93
N ALA A 475 -7.59 -29.33 -3.06
CA ALA A 475 -6.72 -29.44 -4.23
C ALA A 475 -5.28 -29.05 -3.88
N ALA A 476 -5.09 -27.91 -3.19
CA ALA A 476 -3.81 -27.44 -2.70
C ALA A 476 -3.12 -28.45 -1.76
N ARG A 477 -3.81 -28.93 -0.71
CA ARG A 477 -3.28 -29.95 0.23
C ARG A 477 -2.85 -31.24 -0.48
N LYS A 478 -3.63 -31.70 -1.47
CA LYS A 478 -3.31 -32.89 -2.27
C LYS A 478 -2.10 -32.65 -3.17
N ALA A 479 -1.99 -31.47 -3.78
CA ALA A 479 -0.84 -31.09 -4.58
C ALA A 479 0.42 -30.97 -3.71
N ALA A 480 0.35 -30.35 -2.53
CA ALA A 480 1.46 -30.28 -1.56
C ALA A 480 1.98 -31.68 -1.19
N PHE A 481 1.07 -32.63 -0.89
CA PHE A 481 1.45 -34.01 -0.61
C PHE A 481 2.21 -34.68 -1.77
N LYS A 482 1.78 -34.44 -3.02
CA LYS A 482 2.48 -34.95 -4.21
C LYS A 482 3.84 -34.30 -4.40
N ALA A 483 3.95 -32.99 -4.20
CA ALA A 483 5.20 -32.23 -4.31
C ALA A 483 6.26 -32.75 -3.32
N ARG A 484 5.88 -32.92 -2.03
CA ARG A 484 6.77 -33.52 -1.01
C ARG A 484 7.20 -34.93 -1.39
N SER A 485 6.28 -35.74 -1.90
CA SER A 485 6.58 -37.13 -2.33
C SER A 485 7.53 -37.19 -3.53
N ARG A 486 7.60 -36.14 -4.35
CA ARG A 486 8.56 -36.01 -5.46
C ARG A 486 9.94 -35.61 -4.95
N ALA A 487 10.02 -34.64 -4.03
CA ALA A 487 11.29 -34.16 -3.48
C ALA A 487 12.09 -35.23 -2.70
N ILE A 488 11.42 -36.29 -2.24
CA ILE A 488 12.05 -37.42 -1.51
C ILE A 488 12.62 -38.50 -2.47
N ARG A 489 12.28 -38.46 -3.77
CA ARG A 489 12.82 -39.39 -4.79
C ARG A 489 14.05 -38.83 -5.45
#